data_AF-A0A932PVE7-F1
#
_entry.id   AF-A0A932PVE7-F1
#
_cell.length_a   1.000
_cell.length_b   1.000
_cell.length_c   1.000
_cell.angle_alpha   90.00
_cell.angle_beta   90.00
_cell.angle_gamma   90.00
#
_symmetry.space_group_name_H-M   'P 1'
#
loop_
_entity.id
_entity.type
_entity.pdbx_description
1 polymer ?
#
loop_
_entity_poly.entity_id
_entity_poly.type
_entity_poly.pdbx_seq_one_letter_code
_entity_poly.pdbx_strand_id
1 'polypeptide(L)'
;MLATIVVSLAAIAVAQATTPDRTLTFVDERSGLTLTIQTDPAAGDSGHFAFRVPSLGVYVGSVGATMRALTPTSVVVDYSGPATLRPITDGAGAVTGTVRTPTPATIRLQAQIDPSHHTAEGTLTDGSARFHLVAPAAGKGDLLQALKTFEAAMAADDTSAIYPLMNSDVRGASSVAQFSQSWREQESRLGRITSLQRVTLSDPQTDSSGLTSAIATYATTVTAPAGTVTSQTFDAHFVLQPDGWKLWYTTTR
;
A
#
# COMPACT_ATOMS: atom_id res chain seq x y z
N MET A 1 -4.30 -50.00 -21.94
CA MET A 1 -4.78 -49.36 -20.70
C MET A 1 -5.42 -48.04 -21.12
N LEU A 2 -6.75 -48.00 -21.28
CA LEU A 2 -7.47 -46.80 -21.73
C LEU A 2 -7.71 -45.88 -20.53
N ALA A 3 -7.27 -44.62 -20.64
CA ALA A 3 -7.56 -43.58 -19.65
C ALA A 3 -8.79 -42.79 -20.11
N THR A 4 -9.87 -42.91 -19.35
CA THR A 4 -11.12 -42.17 -19.51
C THR A 4 -10.91 -40.71 -19.11
N ILE A 5 -11.13 -39.78 -20.04
CA ILE A 5 -11.13 -38.33 -19.76
C ILE A 5 -12.53 -37.97 -19.26
N VAL A 6 -12.63 -37.63 -17.98
CA VAL A 6 -13.84 -37.04 -17.38
C VAL A 6 -13.84 -35.55 -17.67
N VAL A 7 -14.78 -35.10 -18.51
CA VAL A 7 -15.03 -33.67 -18.75
C VAL A 7 -15.95 -33.17 -17.65
N SER A 8 -15.37 -32.53 -16.63
CA SER A 8 -16.13 -31.81 -15.61
C SER A 8 -16.57 -30.44 -16.16
N LEU A 9 -17.88 -30.22 -16.25
CA LEU A 9 -18.48 -28.92 -16.50
C LEU A 9 -18.24 -28.02 -15.27
N ALA A 10 -17.23 -27.17 -15.33
CA ALA A 10 -17.02 -26.12 -14.34
C ALA A 10 -18.07 -25.02 -14.54
N ALA A 11 -18.92 -24.81 -13.53
CA ALA A 11 -19.76 -23.63 -13.45
C ALA A 11 -18.86 -22.39 -13.47
N ILE A 12 -19.06 -21.50 -14.45
CA ILE A 12 -18.40 -20.20 -14.49
C ILE A 12 -19.05 -19.37 -13.39
N ALA A 13 -18.48 -19.46 -12.18
CA ALA A 13 -18.69 -18.43 -11.18
C ALA A 13 -18.09 -17.16 -11.76
N VAL A 14 -18.94 -16.26 -12.24
CA VAL A 14 -18.53 -14.89 -12.56
C VAL A 14 -18.10 -14.30 -11.22
N ALA A 15 -16.79 -14.28 -10.97
CA ALA A 15 -16.24 -13.55 -9.86
C ALA A 15 -16.75 -12.11 -9.99
N GLN A 16 -17.65 -11.71 -9.09
CA GLN A 16 -17.99 -10.30 -8.98
C GLN A 16 -16.68 -9.61 -8.66
N ALA A 17 -16.22 -8.75 -9.57
CA ALA A 17 -15.13 -7.85 -9.28
C ALA A 17 -15.57 -7.04 -8.06
N THR A 18 -15.05 -7.40 -6.89
CA THR A 18 -15.20 -6.58 -5.69
C THR A 18 -14.61 -5.24 -6.06
N THR A 19 -15.46 -4.21 -6.14
CA THR A 19 -15.00 -2.84 -6.30
C THR A 19 -13.95 -2.60 -5.23
N PRO A 20 -12.72 -2.20 -5.59
CA PRO A 20 -11.65 -2.04 -4.61
C PRO A 20 -12.14 -1.10 -3.50
N ASP A 21 -12.02 -1.53 -2.25
CA ASP A 21 -12.30 -0.69 -1.09
C ASP A 21 -11.46 0.60 -1.21
N ARG A 22 -12.13 1.74 -1.39
CA ARG A 22 -11.46 3.05 -1.51
C ARG A 22 -11.42 3.80 -0.19
N THR A 23 -11.36 3.06 0.91
CA THR A 23 -10.90 3.57 2.19
C THR A 23 -9.41 3.85 2.09
N LEU A 24 -9.07 5.12 1.89
CA LEU A 24 -7.68 5.56 1.73
C LEU A 24 -7.19 6.24 2.99
N THR A 25 -5.93 5.98 3.33
CA THR A 25 -5.24 6.63 4.45
C THR A 25 -4.12 7.51 3.92
N PHE A 26 -4.14 8.79 4.31
CA PHE A 26 -3.18 9.82 3.94
C PHE A 26 -2.42 10.26 5.18
N VAL A 27 -1.09 10.22 5.13
CA VAL A 27 -0.22 10.54 6.28
C VAL A 27 0.67 11.73 5.92
N ASP A 28 0.67 12.75 6.77
CA ASP A 28 1.72 13.79 6.77
C ASP A 28 2.81 13.36 7.75
N GLU A 29 3.90 12.81 7.21
CA GLU A 29 5.04 12.28 7.97
C GLU A 29 5.70 13.32 8.88
N ARG A 30 5.62 14.62 8.55
CA ARG A 30 6.26 15.67 9.34
C ARG A 30 5.51 15.94 10.64
N SER A 31 4.18 15.94 10.57
CA SER A 31 3.31 16.28 11.69
C SER A 31 2.70 15.05 12.38
N GLY A 32 2.78 13.88 11.73
CA GLY A 32 2.09 12.66 12.13
C GLY A 32 0.57 12.74 11.97
N LEU A 33 0.05 13.78 11.32
CA LEU A 33 -1.39 13.89 11.05
C LEU A 33 -1.80 12.80 10.05
N THR A 34 -3.00 12.25 10.23
CA THR A 34 -3.53 11.23 9.34
C THR A 34 -4.98 11.55 8.97
N LEU A 35 -5.34 11.39 7.70
CA LEU A 35 -6.72 11.38 7.23
C LEU A 35 -7.01 10.02 6.61
N THR A 36 -7.93 9.26 7.20
CA THR A 36 -8.53 8.08 6.57
C THR A 36 -9.93 8.44 6.11
N ILE A 37 -10.29 8.12 4.87
CA ILE A 37 -11.61 8.46 4.31
C ILE A 37 -12.05 7.45 3.24
N GLN A 38 -13.32 7.04 3.29
CA GLN A 38 -13.97 6.24 2.25
C GLN A 38 -14.36 7.15 1.07
N THR A 39 -13.62 7.04 -0.04
CA THR A 39 -13.80 7.91 -1.21
C THR A 39 -14.67 7.30 -2.32
N ASP A 40 -15.09 6.03 -2.20
CA ASP A 40 -16.01 5.42 -3.16
C ASP A 40 -17.43 5.95 -2.96
N PRO A 41 -18.01 6.69 -3.92
CA PRO A 41 -19.38 7.20 -3.79
C PRO A 41 -20.44 6.10 -3.79
N ALA A 42 -20.11 4.87 -4.21
CA ALA A 42 -21.01 3.73 -4.19
C ALA A 42 -21.02 2.98 -2.84
N ALA A 43 -20.06 3.25 -1.95
CA ALA A 43 -19.97 2.60 -0.64
C ALA A 43 -21.09 3.08 0.29
N GLY A 44 -21.63 2.17 1.11
CA GLY A 44 -22.69 2.48 2.08
C GLY A 44 -22.26 3.47 3.17
N ASP A 45 -20.96 3.56 3.43
CA ASP A 45 -20.30 4.48 4.36
C ASP A 45 -19.45 5.55 3.65
N SER A 46 -19.77 5.85 2.38
CA SER A 46 -19.14 6.92 1.60
C SER A 46 -18.99 8.21 2.39
N GLY A 47 -17.77 8.76 2.43
CA GLY A 47 -17.43 9.96 3.17
C GLY A 47 -17.31 9.76 4.69
N HIS A 48 -17.36 8.53 5.20
CA HIS A 48 -16.89 8.26 6.56
C HIS A 48 -15.40 8.57 6.64
N PHE A 49 -14.98 9.30 7.69
CA PHE A 49 -13.60 9.71 7.86
C PHE A 49 -13.12 9.59 9.30
N ALA A 50 -11.81 9.43 9.44
CA ALA A 50 -11.07 9.56 10.67
C ALA A 50 -9.88 10.52 10.44
N PHE A 51 -9.80 11.61 11.20
CA PHE A 51 -8.68 12.55 11.16
C PHE A 51 -7.91 12.48 12.49
N ARG A 52 -6.73 11.87 12.47
CA ARG A 52 -5.88 11.67 13.64
C ARG A 52 -4.95 12.85 13.85
N VAL A 53 -4.95 13.36 15.07
CA VAL A 53 -4.01 14.37 15.57
C VAL A 53 -3.21 13.73 16.71
N PRO A 54 -1.92 13.36 16.53
CA PRO A 54 -1.17 12.53 17.48
C PRO A 54 -1.19 13.02 18.93
N SER A 55 -1.11 14.33 19.16
CA SER A 55 -1.11 14.93 20.50
C SER A 55 -2.50 15.05 21.14
N LEU A 56 -3.58 14.92 20.35
CA LEU A 56 -4.94 15.21 20.79
C LEU A 56 -5.82 13.97 20.83
N GLY A 57 -6.12 13.38 19.66
CA GLY A 57 -7.17 12.39 19.50
C GLY A 57 -7.44 12.06 18.02
N VAL A 58 -8.55 11.36 17.77
CA VAL A 58 -9.05 11.08 16.41
C VAL A 58 -10.44 11.67 16.25
N TYR A 59 -10.60 12.61 15.32
CA TYR A 59 -11.92 13.08 14.91
C TYR A 59 -12.55 12.05 13.98
N VAL A 60 -13.72 11.55 14.34
CA VAL A 60 -14.48 10.58 13.53
C VAL A 60 -15.82 11.20 13.14
N GLY A 61 -16.16 11.14 11.87
CA GLY A 61 -17.42 11.69 11.37
C GLY A 61 -17.80 11.12 10.01
N SER A 62 -18.86 11.67 9.42
CA SER A 62 -19.24 11.38 8.05
C SER A 62 -19.59 12.67 7.34
N VAL A 63 -18.94 12.91 6.19
CA VAL A 63 -19.17 14.11 5.39
C VAL A 63 -20.38 13.96 4.46
N GLY A 64 -20.81 12.73 4.18
CA GLY A 64 -21.98 12.42 3.35
C GLY A 64 -21.96 13.16 2.01
N ALA A 65 -23.07 13.83 1.68
CA ALA A 65 -23.26 14.55 0.42
C ALA A 65 -22.31 15.74 0.19
N THR A 66 -21.55 16.18 1.22
CA THR A 66 -20.56 17.25 1.06
C THR A 66 -19.25 16.76 0.44
N MET A 67 -19.04 15.45 0.33
CA MET A 67 -17.99 14.87 -0.51
C MET A 67 -18.44 14.84 -1.97
N ARG A 68 -17.60 15.38 -2.85
CA ARG A 68 -17.84 15.39 -4.29
C ARG A 68 -16.67 14.74 -5.01
N ALA A 69 -16.89 13.55 -5.56
CA ALA A 69 -16.00 12.95 -6.54
C ALA A 69 -16.21 13.66 -7.89
N LEU A 70 -15.30 14.57 -8.25
CA LEU A 70 -15.36 15.32 -9.50
C LEU A 70 -14.79 14.47 -10.65
N THR A 71 -13.71 13.75 -10.38
CA THR A 71 -13.05 12.81 -11.29
C THR A 71 -12.44 11.66 -10.47
N PRO A 72 -11.96 10.57 -11.10
CA PRO A 72 -11.21 9.53 -10.39
C PRO A 72 -9.94 10.03 -9.65
N THR A 73 -9.40 11.19 -10.04
CA THR A 73 -8.21 11.82 -9.46
C THR A 73 -8.55 13.06 -8.62
N SER A 74 -9.84 13.35 -8.37
CA SER A 74 -10.24 14.55 -7.65
C SER A 74 -11.51 14.31 -6.86
N VAL A 75 -11.33 14.25 -5.55
CA VAL A 75 -12.39 14.24 -4.54
C VAL A 75 -12.23 15.50 -3.70
N VAL A 76 -13.31 16.28 -3.60
CA VAL A 76 -13.37 17.49 -2.79
C VAL A 76 -14.28 17.26 -1.60
N VAL A 77 -13.84 17.70 -0.43
CA VAL A 77 -14.62 17.72 0.81
C VAL A 77 -14.70 19.15 1.31
N ASP A 78 -15.90 19.67 1.53
CA ASP A 78 -16.13 20.92 2.27
C ASP A 78 -17.27 20.68 3.26
N TYR A 79 -16.90 20.13 4.41
CA TYR A 79 -17.81 19.69 5.45
C TYR A 79 -17.77 20.65 6.63
N SER A 80 -18.94 20.97 7.17
CA SER A 80 -19.08 21.63 8.48
C SER A 80 -20.20 20.93 9.24
N GLY A 81 -19.89 20.35 10.39
CA GLY A 81 -20.88 19.54 11.10
C GLY A 81 -20.33 18.76 12.30
N PRO A 82 -21.18 17.90 12.88
CA PRO A 82 -20.85 17.14 14.07
C PRO A 82 -19.84 16.02 13.79
N ALA A 83 -18.84 15.91 14.66
CA ALA A 83 -17.92 14.79 14.73
C ALA A 83 -17.85 14.28 16.18
N THR A 84 -17.20 13.13 16.37
CA THR A 84 -16.79 12.65 17.69
C THR A 84 -15.28 12.66 17.78
N LEU A 85 -14.72 13.38 18.75
CA LEU A 85 -13.30 13.32 19.08
C LEU A 85 -13.06 12.15 20.04
N ARG A 86 -12.27 11.17 19.61
CA ARG A 86 -12.00 9.93 20.34
C ARG A 86 -10.56 9.88 20.87
N PRO A 87 -10.31 9.17 21.99
CA PRO A 87 -8.96 8.89 22.46
C PRO A 87 -8.18 8.05 21.43
N ILE A 88 -6.87 8.26 21.34
CA ILE A 88 -5.95 7.37 20.62
C ILE A 88 -5.48 6.30 21.61
N THR A 89 -5.68 5.03 21.28
CA THR A 89 -5.16 3.89 22.05
C THR A 89 -4.02 3.21 21.29
N ASP A 90 -2.96 2.82 21.99
CA ASP A 90 -1.92 1.96 21.42
C ASP A 90 -2.35 0.48 21.40
N GLY A 91 -1.46 -0.40 20.93
CA GLY A 91 -1.72 -1.85 20.84
C GLY A 91 -1.88 -2.55 22.19
N ALA A 92 -1.47 -1.93 23.31
CA ALA A 92 -1.70 -2.40 24.66
C ALA A 92 -2.98 -1.81 25.30
N GLY A 93 -3.69 -0.95 24.56
CA GLY A 93 -4.89 -0.26 25.02
C GLY A 93 -4.62 1.01 25.84
N ALA A 94 -3.36 1.46 25.95
CA ALA A 94 -3.04 2.69 26.67
C ALA A 94 -3.35 3.93 25.82
N VAL A 95 -3.94 4.95 26.46
CA VAL A 95 -4.31 6.19 25.77
C VAL A 95 -3.09 7.11 25.63
N THR A 96 -2.73 7.47 24.41
CA THR A 96 -1.53 8.25 24.08
C THR A 96 -1.80 9.74 23.79
N GLY A 97 -3.06 10.12 23.55
CA GLY A 97 -3.48 11.52 23.32
C GLY A 97 -3.96 12.25 24.58
N THR A 98 -4.28 13.54 24.41
CA THR A 98 -4.85 14.38 25.49
C THR A 98 -6.30 13.99 25.81
N VAL A 99 -7.07 13.59 24.80
CA VAL A 99 -8.47 13.16 24.96
C VAL A 99 -8.50 11.77 25.59
N ARG A 100 -9.25 11.62 26.69
CA ARG A 100 -9.37 10.35 27.44
C ARG A 100 -10.69 9.64 27.22
N THR A 101 -11.75 10.39 26.92
CA THR A 101 -13.09 9.87 26.67
C THR A 101 -13.64 10.45 25.37
N PRO A 102 -14.51 9.73 24.63
CA PRO A 102 -15.15 10.28 23.45
C PRO A 102 -15.94 11.55 23.78
N THR A 103 -15.72 12.63 23.03
CA THR A 103 -16.42 13.90 23.19
C THR A 103 -17.05 14.35 21.87
N PRO A 104 -18.30 14.86 21.88
CA PRO A 104 -18.86 15.53 20.72
C PRO A 104 -18.03 16.76 20.32
N ALA A 105 -17.86 16.99 19.02
CA ALA A 105 -17.18 18.15 18.46
C ALA A 105 -17.97 18.69 17.26
N THR A 106 -17.85 19.98 16.96
CA THR A 106 -18.33 20.56 15.71
C THR A 106 -17.12 21.04 14.94
N ILE A 107 -16.88 20.46 13.78
CA ILE A 107 -15.67 20.70 13.01
C ILE A 107 -15.99 21.30 11.64
N ARG A 108 -14.97 21.89 11.02
CA ARG A 108 -14.91 22.12 9.57
C ARG A 108 -13.78 21.30 8.98
N LEU A 109 -14.08 20.47 7.99
CA LEU A 109 -13.10 19.71 7.22
C LEU A 109 -13.14 20.18 5.77
N GLN A 110 -12.02 20.74 5.30
CA GLN A 110 -11.83 21.09 3.90
C GLN A 110 -10.69 20.26 3.35
N ALA A 111 -10.92 19.45 2.33
CA ALA A 111 -9.89 18.61 1.76
C ALA A 111 -10.00 18.49 0.24
N GLN A 112 -8.85 18.42 -0.40
CA GLN A 112 -8.66 17.99 -1.78
C GLN A 112 -7.90 16.67 -1.73
N ILE A 113 -8.50 15.62 -2.27
CA ILE A 113 -7.95 14.27 -2.29
C ILE A 113 -7.79 13.84 -3.74
N ASP A 114 -6.64 13.25 -4.05
CA ASP A 114 -6.40 12.54 -5.31
C ASP A 114 -6.28 11.04 -4.99
N PRO A 115 -7.38 10.28 -5.10
CA PRO A 115 -7.38 8.86 -4.80
C PRO A 115 -6.42 8.05 -5.69
N SER A 116 -6.23 8.48 -6.95
CA SER A 116 -5.41 7.74 -7.89
C SER A 116 -3.93 7.89 -7.57
N HIS A 117 -3.50 9.11 -7.25
CA HIS A 117 -2.10 9.42 -6.93
C HIS A 117 -1.75 9.35 -5.44
N HIS A 118 -2.71 8.97 -4.58
CA HIS A 118 -2.54 8.87 -3.14
C HIS A 118 -2.01 10.16 -2.51
N THR A 119 -2.56 11.30 -2.94
CA THR A 119 -2.22 12.61 -2.36
C THR A 119 -3.44 13.21 -1.69
N ALA A 120 -3.22 13.96 -0.62
CA ALA A 120 -4.27 14.75 -0.01
C ALA A 120 -3.71 16.03 0.59
N GLU A 121 -4.47 17.11 0.47
CA GLU A 121 -4.30 18.32 1.24
C GLU A 121 -5.60 18.56 2.01
N GLY A 122 -5.49 18.70 3.32
CA GLY A 122 -6.65 18.79 4.21
C GLY A 122 -6.44 19.79 5.32
N THR A 123 -7.50 20.50 5.70
CA THR A 123 -7.54 21.31 6.92
C THR A 123 -8.75 20.91 7.75
N LEU A 124 -8.49 20.45 8.98
CA LEU A 124 -9.51 20.28 10.01
C LEU A 124 -9.45 21.46 10.97
N THR A 125 -10.60 22.07 11.24
CA THR A 125 -10.76 23.16 12.21
C THR A 125 -11.76 22.74 13.28
N ASP A 126 -11.42 22.96 14.55
CA ASP A 126 -12.28 22.73 15.73
C ASP A 126 -12.14 23.94 16.66
N GLY A 127 -13.15 24.81 16.67
CA GLY A 127 -13.07 26.11 17.34
C GLY A 127 -11.89 26.95 16.84
N SER A 128 -10.93 27.24 17.72
CA SER A 128 -9.69 27.96 17.39
C SER A 128 -8.54 27.05 16.94
N ALA A 129 -8.66 25.73 17.11
CA ALA A 129 -7.64 24.78 16.69
C ALA A 129 -7.71 24.53 15.18
N ARG A 130 -6.55 24.53 14.53
CA ARG A 130 -6.42 24.26 13.09
C ARG A 130 -5.32 23.24 12.86
N PHE A 131 -5.65 22.15 12.19
CA PHE A 131 -4.74 21.08 11.82
C PHE A 131 -4.68 21.00 10.30
N HIS A 132 -3.49 21.19 9.73
CA HIS A 132 -3.29 21.19 8.28
C HIS A 132 -2.41 20.00 7.91
N LEU A 133 -2.95 19.11 7.10
CA LEU A 133 -2.32 17.90 6.58
C LEU A 133 -1.94 18.13 5.13
N VAL A 134 -0.70 17.80 4.79
CA VAL A 134 -0.21 17.68 3.42
C VAL A 134 0.40 16.29 3.29
N ALA A 135 -0.35 15.38 2.67
CA ALA A 135 0.10 14.04 2.36
C ALA A 135 0.55 14.00 0.88
N PRO A 136 1.86 14.04 0.60
CA PRO A 136 2.35 13.90 -0.75
C PRO A 136 2.13 12.48 -1.26
N ALA A 137 2.24 12.28 -2.57
CA ALA A 137 2.30 10.94 -3.14
C ALA A 137 3.44 10.18 -2.47
N ALA A 138 3.16 9.01 -1.89
CA ALA A 138 4.18 8.22 -1.23
C ALA A 138 5.37 8.00 -2.17
N GLY A 139 6.59 8.22 -1.66
CA GLY A 139 7.83 8.49 -2.39
C GLY A 139 8.01 7.73 -3.70
N LYS A 140 7.36 8.18 -4.78
CA LYS A 140 7.43 7.53 -6.10
C LYS A 140 8.85 7.60 -6.67
N GLY A 141 9.58 8.68 -6.38
CA GLY A 141 11.01 8.78 -6.67
C GLY A 141 11.82 7.69 -5.97
N ASP A 142 11.58 7.48 -4.68
CA ASP A 142 12.27 6.46 -3.89
C ASP A 142 11.89 5.04 -4.35
N LEU A 143 10.63 4.81 -4.77
CA LEU A 143 10.19 3.56 -5.37
C LEU A 143 10.94 3.28 -6.67
N LEU A 144 10.99 4.26 -7.58
CA LEU A 144 11.70 4.12 -8.84
C LEU A 144 13.19 3.85 -8.63
N GLN A 145 13.78 4.46 -7.61
CA GLN A 145 15.17 4.19 -7.23
C GLN A 145 15.35 2.77 -6.68
N ALA A 146 14.45 2.30 -5.80
CA ALA A 146 14.48 0.93 -5.27
C ALA A 146 14.30 -0.11 -6.38
N LEU A 147 13.37 0.11 -7.31
CA LEU A 147 13.15 -0.73 -8.48
C LEU A 147 14.38 -0.78 -9.37
N LYS A 148 15.02 0.36 -9.65
CA LYS A 148 16.25 0.43 -10.44
C LYS A 148 17.38 -0.37 -9.78
N THR A 149 17.54 -0.25 -8.46
CA THR A 149 18.53 -1.03 -7.71
C THR A 149 18.21 -2.52 -7.77
N PHE A 150 16.94 -2.91 -7.60
CA PHE A 150 16.48 -4.30 -7.73
C PHE A 150 16.80 -4.86 -9.11
N GLU A 151 16.41 -4.16 -10.18
CA GLU A 151 16.63 -4.57 -11.57
C GLU A 151 18.11 -4.75 -11.88
N ALA A 152 18.96 -3.81 -11.45
CA ALA A 152 20.40 -3.90 -11.61
C ALA A 152 21.00 -5.08 -10.84
N ALA A 153 20.57 -5.30 -9.59
CA ALA A 153 21.06 -6.39 -8.76
C ALA A 153 20.63 -7.77 -9.29
N MET A 154 19.41 -7.89 -9.81
CA MET A 154 18.93 -9.11 -10.47
C MET A 154 19.69 -9.40 -11.76
N ALA A 155 19.94 -8.38 -12.59
CA ALA A 155 20.70 -8.54 -13.82
C ALA A 155 22.17 -8.93 -13.54
N ALA A 156 22.77 -8.35 -12.51
CA ALA A 156 24.11 -8.68 -12.04
C ALA A 156 24.19 -10.00 -11.25
N ASP A 157 23.05 -10.56 -10.84
CA ASP A 157 22.96 -11.69 -9.92
C ASP A 157 23.76 -11.45 -8.62
N ASP A 158 23.57 -10.24 -8.09
CA ASP A 158 24.20 -9.72 -6.88
C ASP A 158 23.27 -9.85 -5.68
N THR A 159 23.35 -11.01 -5.01
CA THR A 159 22.53 -11.30 -3.81
C THR A 159 22.81 -10.34 -2.66
N SER A 160 24.00 -9.73 -2.60
CA SER A 160 24.37 -8.77 -1.56
C SER A 160 23.70 -7.42 -1.76
N ALA A 161 23.42 -7.03 -3.01
CA ALA A 161 22.63 -5.86 -3.35
C ALA A 161 21.11 -6.11 -3.30
N ILE A 162 20.67 -7.35 -3.55
CA ILE A 162 19.25 -7.74 -3.39
C ILE A 162 18.84 -7.72 -1.90
N TYR A 163 19.68 -8.25 -1.01
CA TYR A 163 19.30 -8.43 0.39
C TYR A 163 18.83 -7.16 1.13
N PRO A 164 19.47 -5.97 1.01
CA PRO A 164 18.99 -4.73 1.61
C PRO A 164 17.63 -4.24 1.08
N LEU A 165 17.22 -4.72 -0.09
CA LEU A 165 15.91 -4.46 -0.67
C LEU A 165 14.85 -5.40 -0.14
N MET A 166 15.19 -6.48 0.57
CA MET A 166 14.18 -7.36 1.17
C MET A 166 13.51 -6.68 2.38
N ASN A 167 12.25 -7.03 2.64
CA ASN A 167 11.53 -6.52 3.79
C ASN A 167 12.22 -6.89 5.13
N SER A 168 11.85 -6.18 6.20
CA SER A 168 12.35 -6.41 7.55
C SER A 168 12.22 -7.84 8.05
N ASP A 169 11.20 -8.59 7.64
CA ASP A 169 10.96 -9.96 8.11
C ASP A 169 12.04 -10.91 7.58
N VAL A 170 12.32 -10.85 6.27
CA VAL A 170 13.39 -11.63 5.64
C VAL A 170 14.75 -11.26 6.23
N ARG A 171 15.00 -9.96 6.41
CA ARG A 171 16.27 -9.45 6.98
C ARG A 171 16.42 -9.75 8.47
N GLY A 172 15.32 -9.90 9.19
CA GLY A 172 15.32 -10.30 10.60
C GLY A 172 15.49 -11.81 10.79
N ALA A 173 14.99 -12.61 9.83
CA ALA A 173 15.03 -14.07 9.89
C ALA A 173 16.34 -14.70 9.38
N SER A 174 17.12 -13.98 8.59
CA SER A 174 18.34 -14.50 7.97
C SER A 174 19.44 -13.45 7.93
N SER A 175 20.70 -13.87 7.98
CA SER A 175 21.84 -13.00 7.64
C SER A 175 22.02 -12.91 6.12
N VAL A 176 22.79 -11.91 5.66
CA VAL A 176 23.16 -11.76 4.23
C VAL A 176 23.74 -13.05 3.64
N ALA A 177 24.59 -13.75 4.40
CA ALA A 177 25.22 -14.99 3.97
C ALA A 177 24.21 -16.13 3.83
N GLN A 178 23.31 -16.30 4.80
CA GLN A 178 22.24 -17.31 4.74
C GLN A 178 21.26 -17.03 3.59
N PHE A 179 20.90 -15.76 3.37
CA PHE A 179 20.07 -15.36 2.23
C PHE A 179 20.75 -15.71 0.91
N SER A 180 22.03 -15.33 0.76
CA SER A 180 22.80 -15.61 -0.45
C SER A 180 22.92 -17.11 -0.70
N GLN A 181 23.17 -17.92 0.35
CA GLN A 181 23.20 -19.37 0.22
C GLN A 181 21.85 -19.93 -0.26
N SER A 182 20.75 -19.55 0.39
CA SER A 182 19.40 -19.97 0.00
C SER A 182 19.07 -19.59 -1.44
N TRP A 183 19.46 -18.39 -1.86
CA TRP A 183 19.33 -17.94 -3.26
C TRP A 183 20.06 -18.86 -4.24
N ARG A 184 21.34 -19.17 -3.98
CA ARG A 184 22.13 -20.08 -4.83
C ARG A 184 21.57 -21.49 -4.86
N GLU A 185 21.07 -21.99 -3.72
CA GLU A 185 20.38 -23.28 -3.66
C GLU A 185 19.12 -23.29 -4.52
N GLN A 186 18.32 -22.21 -4.50
CA GLN A 186 17.16 -22.08 -5.39
C GLN A 186 17.55 -22.02 -6.86
N GLU A 187 18.56 -21.24 -7.23
CA GLU A 187 19.06 -21.17 -8.61
C GLU A 187 19.54 -22.53 -9.12
N SER A 188 20.22 -23.31 -8.27
CA SER A 188 20.69 -24.65 -8.61
C SER A 188 19.56 -25.65 -8.88
N ARG A 189 18.35 -25.38 -8.37
CA ARG A 189 17.18 -26.26 -8.50
C ARG A 189 16.21 -25.78 -9.57
N LEU A 190 15.97 -24.47 -9.64
CA LEU A 190 14.92 -23.85 -10.45
C LEU A 190 15.47 -23.12 -11.68
N GLY A 191 16.77 -22.79 -11.68
CA GLY A 191 17.40 -21.99 -12.70
C GLY A 191 17.63 -20.54 -12.26
N ARG A 192 18.39 -19.83 -13.09
CA ARG A 192 18.73 -18.42 -12.89
C ARG A 192 17.94 -17.52 -13.84
N ILE A 193 17.54 -16.35 -13.36
CA ILE A 193 17.00 -15.29 -14.21
C ILE A 193 18.12 -14.73 -15.09
N THR A 194 17.96 -14.84 -16.41
CA THR A 194 18.94 -14.38 -17.41
C THR A 194 18.47 -13.12 -18.14
N SER A 195 17.18 -12.80 -18.06
CA SER A 195 16.60 -11.55 -18.54
C SER A 195 15.47 -11.12 -17.61
N LEU A 196 15.41 -9.81 -17.33
CA LEU A 196 14.38 -9.19 -16.50
C LEU A 196 13.96 -7.87 -17.16
N GLN A 197 12.67 -7.74 -17.49
CA GLN A 197 12.10 -6.53 -18.07
C GLN A 197 10.84 -6.13 -17.30
N ARG A 198 10.81 -4.91 -16.78
CA ARG A 198 9.60 -4.34 -16.18
C ARG A 198 8.58 -4.03 -17.27
N VAL A 199 7.38 -4.59 -17.13
CA VAL A 199 6.26 -4.46 -18.07
C VAL A 199 5.31 -3.35 -17.61
N THR A 200 4.90 -3.39 -16.34
CA THR A 200 4.03 -2.39 -15.73
C THR A 200 4.50 -2.07 -14.31
N LEU A 201 4.11 -0.90 -13.83
CA LEU A 201 4.29 -0.45 -12.46
C LEU A 201 2.99 0.19 -11.99
N SER A 202 2.40 -0.29 -10.89
CA SER A 202 1.28 0.39 -10.25
C SER A 202 1.77 1.68 -9.57
N ASP A 203 0.87 2.64 -9.39
CA ASP A 203 1.15 3.72 -8.45
C ASP A 203 1.25 3.17 -7.02
N PRO A 204 2.02 3.81 -6.13
CA PRO A 204 1.96 3.57 -4.69
C PRO A 204 0.51 3.68 -4.20
N GLN A 205 0.09 2.73 -3.36
CA GLN A 205 -1.23 2.71 -2.73
C GLN A 205 -1.06 2.50 -1.23
N THR A 206 -1.84 3.20 -0.40
CA THR A 206 -1.82 3.04 1.06
C THR A 206 -3.15 2.46 1.50
N ASP A 207 -3.11 1.26 2.08
CA ASP A 207 -4.32 0.60 2.54
C ASP A 207 -4.87 1.20 3.85
N SER A 208 -6.00 0.67 4.31
CA SER A 208 -6.67 1.10 5.54
C SER A 208 -5.84 0.86 6.82
N SER A 209 -4.82 -0.02 6.77
CA SER A 209 -3.88 -0.24 7.87
C SER A 209 -2.70 0.76 7.87
N GLY A 210 -2.61 1.61 6.85
CA GLY A 210 -1.49 2.53 6.66
C GLY A 210 -0.30 1.89 5.94
N LEU A 211 -0.44 0.65 5.44
CA LEU A 211 0.60 -0.02 4.69
C LEU A 211 0.64 0.55 3.27
N THR A 212 1.75 1.17 2.91
CA THR A 212 1.95 1.67 1.55
C THR A 212 2.67 0.62 0.71
N SER A 213 2.09 0.23 -0.43
CA SER A 213 2.63 -0.79 -1.32
C SER A 213 2.53 -0.39 -2.80
N ALA A 214 3.29 -1.06 -3.66
CA ALA A 214 3.24 -0.93 -5.11
C ALA A 214 3.58 -2.27 -5.77
N ILE A 215 3.11 -2.50 -6.99
CA ILE A 215 3.33 -3.74 -7.74
C ILE A 215 4.07 -3.43 -9.03
N ALA A 216 5.22 -4.09 -9.23
CA ALA A 216 5.93 -4.08 -10.50
C ALA A 216 5.77 -5.45 -11.17
N THR A 217 5.20 -5.48 -12.38
CA THR A 217 5.08 -6.71 -13.18
C THR A 217 6.32 -6.84 -14.06
N TYR A 218 6.94 -8.02 -14.05
CA TYR A 218 8.13 -8.32 -14.82
C TYR A 218 7.90 -9.48 -15.78
N ALA A 219 8.37 -9.31 -17.01
CA ALA A 219 8.62 -10.42 -17.93
C ALA A 219 10.06 -10.89 -17.72
N THR A 220 10.24 -12.19 -17.59
CA THR A 220 11.55 -12.80 -17.33
C THR A 220 11.83 -13.99 -18.19
N THR A 221 13.12 -14.23 -18.38
CA THR A 221 13.64 -15.48 -18.92
C THR A 221 14.44 -16.17 -17.83
N VAL A 222 14.13 -17.45 -17.57
CA VAL A 222 14.84 -18.30 -16.64
C VAL A 222 15.56 -19.38 -17.42
N THR A 223 16.83 -19.58 -17.12
CA THR A 223 17.61 -20.70 -17.64
C THR A 223 17.77 -21.74 -16.54
N ALA A 224 17.10 -22.88 -16.70
CA ALA A 224 17.20 -24.01 -15.80
C ALA A 224 18.62 -24.60 -15.81
N PRO A 225 19.03 -25.36 -14.77
CA PRO A 225 20.37 -25.98 -14.72
C PRO A 225 20.66 -26.91 -15.92
N ALA A 226 19.61 -27.53 -16.48
CA ALA A 226 19.71 -28.37 -17.68
C ALA A 226 19.84 -27.58 -18.99
N GLY A 227 19.88 -26.24 -18.94
CA GLY A 227 19.98 -25.35 -20.10
C GLY A 227 18.64 -24.99 -20.75
N THR A 228 17.52 -25.57 -20.29
CA THR A 228 16.18 -25.20 -20.77
C THR A 228 15.88 -23.75 -20.44
N VAL A 229 15.43 -23.00 -21.45
CA VAL A 229 15.06 -21.60 -21.31
C VAL A 229 13.54 -21.47 -21.29
N THR A 230 13.00 -20.87 -20.24
CA THR A 230 11.56 -20.59 -20.10
C THR A 230 11.33 -19.10 -19.95
N SER A 231 10.23 -18.62 -20.52
CA SER A 231 9.75 -17.24 -20.31
C SER A 231 8.55 -17.28 -19.38
N GLN A 232 8.53 -16.38 -18.39
CA GLN A 232 7.46 -16.28 -17.41
C GLN A 232 7.23 -14.83 -16.99
N THR A 233 6.02 -14.53 -16.52
CA THR A 233 5.70 -13.23 -15.94
C THR A 233 5.46 -13.39 -14.44
N PHE A 234 5.96 -12.46 -13.64
CA PHE A 234 5.65 -12.41 -12.21
C PHE A 234 5.36 -10.98 -11.76
N ASP A 235 4.63 -10.87 -10.66
CA ASP A 235 4.42 -9.62 -9.94
C ASP A 235 5.35 -9.55 -8.73
N ALA A 236 6.09 -8.44 -8.61
CA ALA A 236 6.92 -8.10 -7.46
C ALA A 236 6.19 -7.05 -6.62
N HIS A 237 5.86 -7.42 -5.38
CA HIS A 237 5.16 -6.55 -4.44
C HIS A 237 6.18 -5.81 -3.60
N PHE A 238 6.18 -4.48 -3.69
CA PHE A 238 7.01 -3.60 -2.89
C PHE A 238 6.18 -2.97 -1.78
N VAL A 239 6.79 -2.76 -0.63
CA VAL A 239 6.20 -2.12 0.55
C VAL A 239 7.12 -1.01 1.04
N LEU A 240 6.57 0.14 1.39
CA LEU A 240 7.32 1.22 2.00
C LEU A 240 7.54 0.92 3.47
N GLN A 241 8.80 0.78 3.88
CA GLN A 241 9.23 0.66 5.27
C GLN A 241 9.95 1.95 5.72
N PRO A 242 10.21 2.16 7.02
CA PRO A 242 10.92 3.35 7.49
C PRO A 242 12.29 3.59 6.84
N ASP A 243 12.96 2.53 6.36
CA ASP A 243 14.23 2.59 5.64
C ASP A 243 14.09 2.48 4.10
N GLY A 244 12.90 2.81 3.57
CA GLY A 244 12.60 2.91 2.15
C GLY A 244 11.77 1.74 1.60
N TRP A 245 11.59 1.73 0.28
CA TRP A 245 10.84 0.70 -0.43
C TRP A 245 11.57 -0.64 -0.44
N LYS A 246 10.88 -1.71 -0.02
CA LYS A 246 11.39 -3.07 0.08
C LYS A 246 10.54 -4.04 -0.73
N LEU A 247 11.17 -5.04 -1.36
CA LEU A 247 10.49 -6.21 -1.89
C LEU A 247 9.90 -7.01 -0.72
N TRP A 248 8.59 -7.20 -0.77
CA TRP A 248 7.84 -7.96 0.21
C TRP A 248 7.74 -9.43 -0.20
N TYR A 249 7.25 -9.68 -1.41
CA TYR A 249 7.15 -11.02 -1.99
C TYR A 249 6.98 -10.93 -3.52
N THR A 250 7.05 -12.09 -4.18
CA THR A 250 6.75 -12.23 -5.61
C THR A 250 5.67 -13.29 -5.83
N THR A 251 4.89 -13.16 -6.90
CA THR A 251 3.90 -14.15 -7.32
C THR A 251 3.97 -14.38 -8.82
N THR A 252 3.90 -15.64 -9.26
CA THR A 252 3.84 -15.98 -10.69
C THR A 252 2.44 -15.68 -11.23
N ARG A 253 2.36 -15.19 -12.47
CA ARG A 253 1.08 -15.04 -13.20
C ARG A 253 0.74 -16.26 -14.04
#